data_AF-A0AAV3HBW0-F1
#
_entry.id   AF-A0AAV3HBW0-F1
#
_cell.length_a   1.000
_cell.length_b   1.000
_cell.length_c   1.000
_cell.angle_alpha   90.00
_cell.angle_beta   90.00
_cell.angle_gamma   90.00
#
_symmetry.space_group_name_H-M   'P 1'
#
loop_
_entity.id
_entity.type
_entity.pdbx_description
1 polymer ?
#
loop_
_entity_poly.entity_id
_entity_poly.type
_entity_poly.pdbx_seq_one_letter_code
_entity_poly.pdbx_strand_id
1 'polypeptide(L)'
;MKTTITETRNEITQTVSKTLEDQSATIQQIQRVQKDTNDDLAALYMLKVQKTKDGIPYVAGIGAGIEDTDGQPLSNILLLADRIAMINPENGNSTPLFVAQGNQLFMNDVFLKRLFAVSITSSGNPPTFSLTPEGKLTARNADISGAITANTGTLNNVTINENCVIRGKLSANQIEGDLVKTVGKAFPRNNSYASGTVTVTVYDDQGFDRQIIIPPVLFRGTKHQNFNSPNQQSYWYSTCKLQVLKNGVEIFHEPATDVSRVFSSVIDMPAGRGHVTLTFNVSSAGANNWTPTTYISDLLVVVMKKSTAGISIS
;
A
#
# COMPACT_ATOMS: atom_id res chain seq x y z
N MET A 1 76.25 47.45 23.84
CA MET A 1 75.24 48.52 23.76
C MET A 1 75.49 49.34 22.50
N LYS A 2 74.55 49.36 21.54
CA LYS A 2 74.47 50.34 20.45
C LYS A 2 73.01 50.40 19.97
N THR A 3 72.45 51.60 19.87
CA THR A 3 71.04 51.92 19.57
C THR A 3 70.87 52.35 18.11
N THR A 4 69.70 52.09 17.49
CA THR A 4 69.10 52.98 16.46
C THR A 4 67.58 52.80 16.44
N ILE A 5 66.82 53.91 16.43
CA ILE A 5 65.35 53.99 16.23
C ILE A 5 65.10 54.66 14.87
N THR A 6 64.08 54.22 14.12
CA THR A 6 63.35 55.04 13.14
C THR A 6 61.88 54.60 13.14
N GLU A 7 60.94 55.50 13.49
CA GLU A 7 59.49 55.29 13.53
C GLU A 7 58.79 56.24 12.53
N THR A 8 57.66 55.80 11.95
CA THR A 8 56.53 56.70 11.62
C THR A 8 55.20 55.94 11.76
N ARG A 9 54.31 56.42 12.65
CA ARG A 9 52.93 55.93 12.91
C ARG A 9 51.99 57.14 12.95
N ASN A 10 50.80 57.05 12.32
CA ASN A 10 49.68 57.96 12.56
C ASN A 10 48.41 57.15 12.87
N GLU A 11 47.93 57.25 14.10
CA GLU A 11 46.70 56.66 14.59
C GLU A 11 45.78 57.81 15.02
N ILE A 12 44.55 57.88 14.49
CA ILE A 12 43.54 58.80 15.00
C ILE A 12 42.53 57.99 15.80
N THR A 13 42.81 57.92 17.10
CA THR A 13 41.85 57.44 18.09
C THR A 13 40.98 58.61 18.50
N GLN A 14 39.80 58.74 17.89
CA GLN A 14 38.79 59.69 18.35
C GLN A 14 37.87 58.99 19.35
N THR A 15 38.22 59.14 20.62
CA THR A 15 37.27 58.92 21.71
C THR A 15 36.46 60.20 21.87
N VAL A 16 35.26 60.23 21.29
CA VAL A 16 34.34 61.34 21.51
C VAL A 16 33.50 61.02 22.73
N SER A 17 33.91 61.57 23.87
CA SER A 17 33.04 61.69 25.03
C SER A 17 32.21 62.97 24.86
N LYS A 18 30.99 62.84 24.32
CA LYS A 18 30.01 63.93 24.35
C LYS A 18 29.12 63.76 25.58
N THR A 19 29.22 64.70 26.50
CA THR A 19 28.19 64.97 27.51
C THR A 19 27.35 66.14 27.03
N LEU A 20 26.05 65.90 26.86
CA LEU A 20 25.05 66.97 26.77
C LEU A 20 24.11 66.77 27.95
N GLU A 21 24.23 67.72 28.87
CA GLU A 21 23.44 67.97 30.08
C GLU A 21 23.29 66.81 31.09
N ASP A 22 23.05 65.52 30.74
CA ASP A 22 22.95 64.39 31.72
C ASP A 22 23.36 62.94 31.25
N GLN A 23 23.83 62.67 30.02
CA GLN A 23 24.20 61.29 29.59
C GLN A 23 25.55 61.15 28.86
N SER A 24 26.21 59.99 29.00
CA SER A 24 27.47 59.64 28.30
C SER A 24 27.43 58.24 27.65
N ALA A 25 27.93 58.14 26.42
CA ALA A 25 28.20 56.89 25.71
C ALA A 25 29.62 56.93 25.15
N THR A 26 30.41 55.89 25.43
CA THR A 26 31.79 55.81 24.92
C THR A 26 31.78 55.11 23.57
N ILE A 27 31.95 55.93 22.53
CA ILE A 27 32.09 55.47 21.16
C ILE A 27 33.58 55.35 20.90
N GLN A 28 34.05 54.11 20.69
CA GLN A 28 35.39 53.87 20.18
C GLN A 28 35.32 53.72 18.67
N GLN A 29 35.52 54.85 18.02
CA GLN A 29 35.68 54.91 16.58
C GLN A 29 37.17 54.76 16.29
N ILE A 30 37.55 53.58 15.85
CA ILE A 30 38.90 53.32 15.36
C ILE A 30 38.87 53.60 13.87
N GLN A 31 39.22 54.83 13.50
CA GLN A 31 39.55 55.16 12.12
C GLN A 31 41.05 54.95 11.95
N ARG A 32 41.39 53.74 11.52
CA ARG A 32 42.76 53.42 11.20
C ARG A 32 42.93 53.61 9.71
N VAL A 33 43.74 54.59 9.34
CA VAL A 33 44.36 54.65 8.03
C VAL A 33 45.81 54.31 8.26
N GLN A 34 46.15 53.06 8.02
CA GLN A 34 47.51 52.57 8.21
C GLN A 34 48.14 52.35 6.85
N LYS A 35 49.37 52.82 6.71
CA LYS A 35 50.27 52.50 5.62
C LYS A 35 51.32 51.53 6.19
N ASP A 36 51.28 50.26 5.79
CA ASP A 36 52.23 49.22 6.21
C ASP A 36 53.59 49.42 5.49
N THR A 37 54.70 48.86 5.99
CA THR A 37 56.02 48.72 5.35
C THR A 37 56.00 48.16 3.90
N ASN A 38 54.83 47.78 3.35
CA ASN A 38 54.56 47.39 1.95
C ASN A 38 53.66 48.36 1.12
N ASP A 39 53.27 49.56 1.62
CA ASP A 39 52.50 50.63 0.93
C ASP A 39 50.95 50.51 0.77
N ASP A 40 50.26 49.46 1.26
CA ASP A 40 48.78 49.30 1.17
C ASP A 40 47.93 50.10 2.19
N LEU A 41 46.75 50.58 1.77
CA LEU A 41 45.83 51.45 2.56
C LEU A 41 44.46 50.80 2.80
N ALA A 42 44.18 50.37 4.03
CA ALA A 42 42.86 49.88 4.43
C ALA A 42 42.13 50.93 5.29
N ALA A 43 40.85 51.19 4.99
CA ALA A 43 39.96 52.03 5.79
C ALA A 43 38.82 51.17 6.35
N LEU A 44 38.89 50.89 7.66
CA LEU A 44 37.91 50.10 8.39
C LEU A 44 37.10 51.03 9.30
N TYR A 45 35.77 50.87 9.31
CA TYR A 45 34.88 51.46 10.31
C TYR A 45 34.29 50.35 11.16
N MET A 46 34.74 50.24 12.41
CA MET A 46 34.46 49.06 13.23
C MET A 46 33.65 49.34 14.48
N LEU A 47 32.84 48.32 14.76
CA LEU A 47 32.20 47.92 16.01
C LEU A 47 31.45 49.00 16.78
N LYS A 48 30.14 49.00 16.56
CA LYS A 48 29.20 49.70 17.41
C LYS A 48 28.72 48.75 18.50
N VAL A 49 29.32 48.87 19.68
CA VAL A 49 28.76 48.33 20.91
C VAL A 49 27.69 49.29 21.36
N GLN A 50 26.47 48.81 21.58
CA GLN A 50 25.43 49.57 22.25
C GLN A 50 24.91 48.76 23.41
N LYS A 51 24.40 49.45 24.42
CA LYS A 51 23.65 48.83 25.49
C LYS A 51 22.19 48.68 25.04
N THR A 52 21.55 47.58 25.42
CA THR A 52 20.08 47.47 25.42
C THR A 52 19.51 48.54 26.36
N LYS A 53 18.21 48.86 26.26
CA LYS A 53 17.55 49.92 27.03
C LYS A 53 17.67 49.76 28.56
N ASP A 54 17.95 48.53 29.01
CA ASP A 54 18.19 48.18 30.42
C ASP A 54 19.69 48.14 30.81
N GLY A 55 20.61 48.35 29.86
CA GLY A 55 22.05 48.48 30.12
C GLY A 55 22.96 47.36 29.59
N ILE A 56 22.44 46.32 28.92
CA ILE A 56 23.24 45.16 28.51
C ILE A 56 23.94 45.40 27.17
N PRO A 57 25.28 45.40 27.09
CA PRO A 57 25.94 45.59 25.81
C PRO A 57 25.64 44.43 24.86
N TYR A 58 25.14 44.74 23.67
CA TYR A 58 25.04 43.80 22.56
C TYR A 58 25.74 44.39 21.33
N VAL A 59 26.21 43.50 20.47
CA VAL A 59 26.87 43.90 19.23
C VAL A 59 25.78 44.29 18.24
N ALA A 60 25.54 45.60 18.12
CA ALA A 60 24.43 46.17 17.38
C ALA A 60 24.70 46.29 15.87
N GLY A 61 25.94 46.05 15.45
CA GLY A 61 26.36 46.06 14.05
C GLY A 61 27.88 45.99 13.98
N ILE A 62 28.36 45.04 13.17
CA ILE A 62 29.75 44.90 12.77
C ILE A 62 29.80 45.39 11.31
N GLY A 63 30.05 46.68 11.11
CA GLY A 63 30.19 47.29 9.76
C GLY A 63 28.89 47.49 8.99
N ALA A 64 28.68 48.73 8.51
CA ALA A 64 27.72 49.09 7.48
C ALA A 64 28.44 50.00 6.49
N GLY A 65 28.29 49.72 5.20
CA GLY A 65 28.91 50.48 4.11
C GLY A 65 27.85 50.97 3.13
N ILE A 66 28.18 52.05 2.43
CA ILE A 66 27.46 52.51 1.25
C ILE A 66 28.44 52.35 0.09
N GLU A 67 28.01 51.63 -0.94
CA GLU A 67 28.70 51.49 -2.22
C GLU A 67 27.87 52.23 -3.27
N ASP A 68 28.56 53.00 -4.10
CA ASP A 68 27.93 53.63 -5.25
C ASP A 68 28.02 52.64 -6.43
N THR A 69 27.02 51.77 -6.53
CA THR A 69 26.82 50.95 -7.71
C THR A 69 25.66 51.56 -8.50
N ASP A 70 25.99 52.27 -9.58
CA ASP A 70 25.06 52.90 -10.52
C ASP A 70 23.97 53.85 -9.92
N GLY A 71 24.29 54.67 -8.91
CA GLY A 71 23.51 55.87 -8.57
C GLY A 71 22.21 55.67 -7.77
N GLN A 72 22.00 54.49 -7.16
CA GLN A 72 20.89 54.27 -6.21
C GLN A 72 21.41 53.71 -4.88
N PRO A 73 21.16 54.39 -3.76
CA PRO A 73 21.71 54.01 -2.46
C PRO A 73 20.93 52.84 -1.84
N LEU A 74 21.58 51.69 -1.69
CA LEU A 74 21.07 50.51 -0.99
C LEU A 74 21.68 50.43 0.42
N SER A 75 20.85 50.23 1.44
CA SER A 75 21.29 50.06 2.83
C SER A 75 21.27 48.58 3.21
N ASN A 76 22.45 48.00 3.48
CA ASN A 76 22.60 46.59 3.81
C ASN A 76 23.23 46.46 5.21
N ILE A 77 22.70 45.55 6.04
CA ILE A 77 23.41 45.06 7.22
C ILE A 77 24.21 43.84 6.76
N LEU A 78 25.46 44.10 6.39
CA LEU A 78 26.40 43.08 5.96
C LEU A 78 27.14 42.58 7.19
N LEU A 79 26.69 41.45 7.71
CA LEU A 79 27.40 40.75 8.77
C LEU A 79 28.42 39.84 8.11
N LEU A 80 29.64 40.35 7.93
CA LEU A 80 30.77 39.50 7.63
C LEU A 80 31.17 38.78 8.92
N ALA A 81 30.61 37.59 9.12
CA ALA A 81 30.90 36.74 10.25
C ALA A 81 30.86 35.28 9.78
N ASP A 82 31.86 34.51 10.20
CA ASP A 82 31.92 33.09 9.86
C ASP A 82 30.74 32.30 10.45
N ARG A 83 30.11 32.82 11.51
CA ARG A 83 28.99 32.20 12.20
C ARG A 83 28.10 33.21 12.91
N ILE A 84 26.79 33.09 12.70
CA ILE A 84 25.76 33.81 13.44
C ILE A 84 24.92 32.79 14.19
N ALA A 85 24.73 32.97 15.49
CA ALA A 85 23.91 32.06 16.29
C ALA A 85 23.00 32.84 17.23
N MET A 86 21.71 32.45 17.27
CA MET A 86 20.80 32.92 18.30
C MET A 86 20.89 31.98 19.49
N ILE A 87 21.46 32.49 20.57
CA ILE A 87 21.79 31.74 21.78
C ILE A 87 20.85 32.15 22.92
N ASN A 88 20.55 31.24 23.84
CA ASN A 88 19.78 31.53 25.05
C ASN A 88 20.69 31.31 26.28
N PRO A 89 21.18 32.38 26.95
CA PRO A 89 22.15 32.26 28.03
C PRO A 89 21.65 31.49 29.26
N GLU A 90 20.33 31.45 29.47
CA GLU A 90 19.71 30.74 30.60
C GLU A 90 19.85 29.21 30.50
N ASN A 91 20.05 28.66 29.29
CA ASN A 91 20.36 27.24 29.09
C ASN A 91 21.87 26.96 28.91
N GLY A 92 22.72 27.95 29.19
CA GLY A 92 24.17 27.87 28.97
C GLY A 92 24.57 27.96 27.49
N ASN A 93 23.67 28.38 26.58
CA ASN A 93 23.87 28.46 25.12
C ASN A 93 24.16 27.12 24.42
N SER A 94 23.84 25.98 25.07
CA SER A 94 24.19 24.63 24.59
C SER A 94 23.42 24.19 23.33
N THR A 95 22.24 24.77 23.11
CA THR A 95 21.38 24.53 21.95
C THR A 95 20.96 25.87 21.34
N PRO A 96 21.77 26.42 20.42
CA PRO A 96 21.38 27.63 19.71
C PRO A 96 20.10 27.37 18.91
N LEU A 97 19.20 28.36 18.91
CA LEU A 97 17.92 28.27 18.21
C LEU A 97 18.11 28.16 16.70
N PHE A 98 19.04 28.93 16.15
CA PHE A 98 19.53 28.76 14.78
C PHE A 98 21.00 29.12 14.66
N VAL A 99 21.68 28.55 13.66
CA VAL A 99 23.05 28.90 13.28
C VAL A 99 23.11 29.14 11.76
N ALA A 100 23.49 30.35 11.35
CA ALA A 100 23.85 30.65 9.96
C ALA A 100 25.37 30.57 9.80
N GLN A 101 25.85 29.64 8.99
CA GLN A 101 27.28 29.38 8.78
C GLN A 101 27.47 28.63 7.45
N GLY A 102 28.52 28.98 6.70
CA GLY A 102 28.85 28.28 5.46
C GLY A 102 27.71 28.30 4.42
N ASN A 103 27.01 29.43 4.30
CA ASN A 103 25.84 29.61 3.41
C ASN A 103 24.64 28.68 3.71
N GLN A 104 24.58 28.11 4.92
CA GLN A 104 23.50 27.25 5.38
C GLN A 104 22.92 27.76 6.69
N LEU A 105 21.64 27.48 6.91
CA LEU A 105 20.93 27.76 8.14
C LEU A 105 20.58 26.44 8.81
N PHE A 106 21.22 26.17 9.95
CA PHE A 106 20.99 24.99 10.76
C PHE A 106 19.99 25.30 11.86
N MET A 107 18.99 24.44 12.00
CA MET A 107 18.00 24.49 13.06
C MET A 107 17.79 23.06 13.59
N ASN A 108 17.68 22.91 14.91
CA ASN A 108 17.51 21.60 15.54
C ASN A 108 16.06 21.11 15.38
N ASP A 109 15.12 21.89 15.92
CA ASP A 109 13.68 21.64 15.82
C ASP A 109 13.00 22.88 15.28
N VAL A 110 12.06 22.69 14.35
CA VAL A 110 11.34 23.81 13.74
C VAL A 110 9.85 23.50 13.75
N PHE A 111 9.09 24.34 14.47
CA PHE A 111 7.63 24.33 14.41
C PHE A 111 7.16 25.41 13.44
N LEU A 112 6.64 25.00 12.28
CA LEU A 112 6.17 25.90 11.24
C LEU A 112 4.67 25.77 11.05
N LYS A 113 4.00 26.90 10.82
CA LYS A 113 2.61 26.88 10.34
C LYS A 113 2.53 26.44 8.87
N ARG A 114 3.47 26.91 8.03
CA ARG A 114 3.60 26.60 6.59
C ARG A 114 5.06 26.70 6.16
N LEU A 115 5.50 25.81 5.27
CA LEU A 115 6.79 25.89 4.59
C LEU A 115 6.55 26.17 3.10
N PHE A 116 7.22 27.19 2.57
CA PHE A 116 7.26 27.49 1.13
C PHE A 116 8.68 27.24 0.65
N ALA A 117 8.87 26.19 -0.14
CA ALA A 117 10.18 25.80 -0.65
C ALA A 117 10.04 25.36 -2.11
N VAL A 118 11.03 25.73 -2.93
CA VAL A 118 11.11 25.31 -4.33
C VAL A 118 11.50 23.83 -4.44
N SER A 119 12.22 23.31 -3.46
CA SER A 119 12.55 21.88 -3.35
C SER A 119 12.78 21.47 -1.91
N ILE A 120 12.52 20.21 -1.59
CA ILE A 120 12.82 19.58 -0.29
C ILE A 120 13.53 18.26 -0.58
N THR A 121 14.69 18.02 0.04
CA THR A 121 15.47 16.79 -0.19
C THR A 121 16.01 16.27 1.13
N SER A 122 15.75 14.99 1.43
CA SER A 122 16.36 14.34 2.59
C SER A 122 17.85 14.07 2.37
N SER A 123 18.63 13.99 3.45
CA SER A 123 20.09 13.87 3.41
C SER A 123 20.63 12.51 2.93
N GLY A 124 19.77 11.53 2.62
CA GLY A 124 20.19 10.22 2.12
C GLY A 124 20.76 10.28 0.70
N ASN A 125 21.64 9.33 0.35
CA ASN A 125 22.18 9.18 -1.01
C ASN A 125 21.95 7.76 -1.56
N PRO A 126 21.01 7.58 -2.51
CA PRO A 126 20.09 8.58 -3.05
C PRO A 126 19.03 9.05 -2.02
N PRO A 127 18.39 10.22 -2.22
CA PRO A 127 17.40 10.74 -1.28
C PRO A 127 16.24 9.76 -1.06
N THR A 128 15.86 9.57 0.20
CA THR A 128 14.70 8.74 0.59
C THR A 128 13.38 9.45 0.37
N PHE A 129 13.39 10.79 0.47
CA PHE A 129 12.27 11.68 0.22
C PHE A 129 12.76 12.90 -0.57
N SER A 130 12.07 13.25 -1.66
CA SER A 130 12.31 14.50 -2.37
C SER A 130 11.06 15.09 -2.99
N LEU A 131 10.94 16.42 -2.93
CA LEU A 131 10.01 17.24 -3.69
C LEU A 131 10.83 18.16 -4.59
N THR A 132 10.63 18.02 -5.89
CA THR A 132 11.32 18.81 -6.92
C THR A 132 10.51 20.05 -7.31
N PRO A 133 11.13 21.05 -7.97
CA PRO A 133 10.43 22.26 -8.42
C PRO A 133 9.26 21.97 -9.38
N GLU A 134 9.36 20.92 -10.18
CA GLU A 134 8.31 20.46 -11.10
C GLU A 134 7.14 19.72 -10.39
N GLY A 135 7.18 19.61 -9.06
CA GLY A 135 6.14 18.96 -8.26
C GLY A 135 6.25 17.43 -8.22
N LYS A 136 7.34 16.83 -8.71
CA LYS A 136 7.58 15.40 -8.56
C LYS A 136 7.97 15.09 -7.12
N LEU A 137 7.14 14.28 -6.47
CA LEU A 137 7.36 13.69 -5.16
C LEU A 137 7.97 12.29 -5.31
N THR A 138 9.09 12.03 -4.64
CA THR A 138 9.70 10.69 -4.55
C THR A 138 9.76 10.27 -3.09
N ALA A 139 9.25 9.10 -2.76
CA ALA A 139 9.35 8.50 -1.43
C ALA A 139 9.61 7.00 -1.55
N ARG A 140 10.73 6.50 -1.00
CA ARG A 140 11.19 5.11 -1.21
C ARG A 140 10.64 4.10 -0.21
N ASN A 141 10.30 4.56 0.99
CA ASN A 141 9.79 3.72 2.07
C ASN A 141 8.59 4.42 2.72
N ALA A 142 7.60 4.76 1.89
CA ALA A 142 6.40 5.45 2.34
C ALA A 142 5.45 4.47 3.00
N ASP A 143 5.07 4.74 4.25
CA ASP A 143 3.95 4.12 4.93
C ASP A 143 2.79 5.13 4.97
N ILE A 144 1.69 4.81 4.29
CA ILE A 144 0.53 5.69 4.14
C ILE A 144 -0.68 4.98 4.73
N SER A 145 -1.04 5.38 5.95
CA SER A 145 -2.24 4.88 6.64
C SER A 145 -3.54 5.57 6.21
N GLY A 146 -3.43 6.66 5.45
CA GLY A 146 -4.55 7.46 4.98
C GLY A 146 -5.00 7.15 3.55
N ALA A 147 -5.91 7.97 3.03
CA ALA A 147 -6.42 7.82 1.67
C ALA A 147 -5.44 8.37 0.61
N ILE A 148 -5.31 7.65 -0.50
CA ILE A 148 -4.58 8.10 -1.70
C ILE A 148 -5.60 8.31 -2.82
N THR A 149 -5.66 9.52 -3.37
CA THR A 149 -6.46 9.84 -4.57
C THR A 149 -5.53 10.23 -5.70
N ALA A 150 -5.60 9.50 -6.82
CA ALA A 150 -4.78 9.75 -8.00
C ALA A 150 -5.63 9.62 -9.26
N ASN A 151 -5.39 10.50 -10.25
CA ASN A 151 -6.07 10.43 -11.55
C ASN A 151 -5.49 9.33 -12.44
N THR A 152 -4.20 9.02 -12.29
CA THR A 152 -3.45 8.03 -13.08
C THR A 152 -2.29 7.47 -12.26
N GLY A 153 -1.83 6.26 -12.57
CA GLY A 153 -0.62 5.69 -11.98
C GLY A 153 -0.36 4.27 -12.45
N THR A 154 0.87 3.81 -12.19
CA THR A 154 1.28 2.42 -12.41
C THR A 154 1.77 1.87 -11.08
N LEU A 155 1.21 0.73 -10.69
CA LEU A 155 1.61 0.03 -9.48
C LEU A 155 2.21 -1.31 -9.87
N ASN A 156 3.37 -1.63 -9.29
CA ASN A 156 4.06 -2.90 -9.49
C ASN A 156 4.08 -3.64 -8.15
N ASN A 157 3.87 -4.96 -8.19
CA ASN A 157 3.92 -5.83 -7.00
C ASN A 157 2.95 -5.39 -5.88
N VAL A 158 1.67 -5.21 -6.24
CA VAL A 158 0.63 -4.81 -5.28
C VAL A 158 0.06 -6.03 -4.57
N THR A 159 0.15 -6.04 -3.24
CA THR A 159 -0.62 -6.94 -2.38
C THR A 159 -1.81 -6.20 -1.79
N ILE A 160 -3.00 -6.80 -1.89
CA ILE A 160 -4.22 -6.29 -1.25
C ILE A 160 -4.61 -7.31 -0.18
N ASN A 161 -4.41 -6.95 1.08
CA ASN A 161 -4.61 -7.86 2.22
C ASN A 161 -6.09 -8.17 2.51
N GLU A 162 -7.00 -7.33 2.01
CA GLU A 162 -8.43 -7.46 2.21
C GLU A 162 -9.17 -7.32 0.87
N ASN A 163 -10.27 -6.58 0.84
CA ASN A 163 -11.13 -6.47 -0.31
C ASN A 163 -10.60 -5.42 -1.30
N CYS A 164 -10.49 -5.84 -2.56
CA CYS A 164 -10.27 -4.94 -3.68
C CYS A 164 -11.61 -4.63 -4.37
N VAL A 165 -11.93 -3.35 -4.56
CA VAL A 165 -13.07 -2.91 -5.36
C VAL A 165 -12.56 -2.19 -6.60
N ILE A 166 -12.55 -2.89 -7.74
CA ILE A 166 -12.18 -2.32 -9.03
C ILE A 166 -13.47 -1.84 -9.71
N ARG A 167 -13.73 -0.53 -9.64
CA ARG A 167 -14.89 0.10 -10.31
C ARG A 167 -14.73 0.19 -11.83
N GLY A 168 -13.49 0.11 -12.32
CA GLY A 168 -13.14 0.14 -13.74
C GLY A 168 -12.86 -1.26 -14.32
N LYS A 169 -12.07 -1.33 -15.40
CA LYS A 169 -11.71 -2.59 -16.06
C LYS A 169 -10.47 -3.24 -15.43
N LEU A 170 -10.60 -4.49 -14.98
CA LEU A 170 -9.48 -5.39 -14.68
C LEU A 170 -9.09 -6.14 -15.96
N SER A 171 -8.02 -5.70 -16.62
CA SER A 171 -7.39 -6.48 -17.69
C SER A 171 -6.31 -7.35 -17.07
N ALA A 172 -6.54 -8.65 -17.07
CA ALA A 172 -5.61 -9.62 -16.53
C ALA A 172 -5.39 -10.71 -17.58
N ASN A 173 -4.14 -10.91 -17.98
CA ASN A 173 -3.80 -12.03 -18.85
C ASN A 173 -3.92 -13.36 -18.09
N GLN A 174 -3.76 -13.32 -16.77
CA GLN A 174 -3.84 -14.46 -15.86
C GLN A 174 -4.57 -14.04 -14.58
N ILE A 175 -5.51 -14.87 -14.14
CA ILE A 175 -6.28 -14.68 -12.90
C ILE A 175 -6.15 -15.98 -12.09
N GLU A 176 -5.69 -15.85 -10.86
CA GLU A 176 -5.49 -16.95 -9.92
C GLU A 176 -6.60 -16.89 -8.85
N GLY A 177 -7.59 -17.79 -8.90
CA GLY A 177 -8.73 -17.84 -7.96
C GLY A 177 -9.98 -18.53 -8.51
N ASP A 178 -11.03 -18.65 -7.68
CA ASP A 178 -12.27 -19.37 -8.05
C ASP A 178 -12.87 -18.84 -9.36
N LEU A 179 -12.71 -19.69 -10.36
CA LEU A 179 -13.45 -19.74 -11.59
C LEU A 179 -14.56 -20.80 -11.52
N VAL A 180 -14.63 -21.56 -10.40
CA VAL A 180 -15.31 -22.86 -10.23
C VAL A 180 -16.03 -22.93 -8.88
N LYS A 181 -17.16 -23.64 -8.80
CA LYS A 181 -17.99 -23.84 -7.61
C LYS A 181 -18.52 -25.28 -7.53
N THR A 182 -18.59 -25.87 -6.34
CA THR A 182 -18.96 -27.29 -6.15
C THR A 182 -20.05 -27.49 -5.08
N VAL A 183 -20.87 -28.53 -5.25
CA VAL A 183 -21.91 -28.95 -4.31
C VAL A 183 -21.94 -30.48 -4.18
N GLY A 184 -21.92 -31.00 -2.95
CA GLY A 184 -22.07 -32.42 -2.64
C GLY A 184 -23.32 -32.71 -1.82
N LYS A 185 -24.04 -33.80 -2.11
CA LYS A 185 -25.27 -34.21 -1.40
C LYS A 185 -25.39 -35.72 -1.30
N ALA A 186 -25.71 -36.22 -0.10
CA ALA A 186 -26.10 -37.62 0.09
C ALA A 186 -27.53 -37.87 -0.41
N PHE A 187 -27.76 -39.06 -0.96
CA PHE A 187 -29.10 -39.47 -1.35
C PHE A 187 -29.96 -39.82 -0.13
N PRO A 188 -31.26 -39.43 -0.10
CA PRO A 188 -32.16 -39.82 0.96
C PRO A 188 -32.28 -41.34 1.09
N ARG A 189 -32.46 -41.82 2.32
CA ARG A 189 -32.65 -43.23 2.64
C ARG A 189 -33.96 -43.44 3.38
N ASN A 190 -34.66 -44.52 3.04
CA ASN A 190 -35.75 -45.05 3.83
C ASN A 190 -35.20 -46.24 4.63
N ASN A 191 -34.98 -46.03 5.93
CA ASN A 191 -34.22 -46.94 6.79
C ASN A 191 -32.81 -47.22 6.22
N SER A 192 -32.58 -48.41 5.66
CA SER A 192 -31.27 -48.88 5.20
C SER A 192 -31.03 -48.71 3.70
N TYR A 193 -32.05 -48.40 2.89
CA TYR A 193 -31.95 -48.39 1.43
C TYR A 193 -32.23 -47.01 0.83
N ALA A 194 -31.65 -46.76 -0.34
CA ALA A 194 -31.76 -45.47 -1.03
C ALA A 194 -33.18 -45.25 -1.58
N SER A 195 -33.84 -44.19 -1.15
CA SER A 195 -35.18 -43.85 -1.61
C SER A 195 -35.46 -42.37 -1.37
N GLY A 196 -35.74 -41.65 -2.45
CA GLY A 196 -36.09 -40.23 -2.41
C GLY A 196 -35.43 -39.45 -3.54
N THR A 197 -35.42 -38.13 -3.39
CA THR A 197 -35.01 -37.20 -4.45
C THR A 197 -33.94 -36.26 -3.94
N VAL A 198 -32.86 -36.12 -4.72
CA VAL A 198 -31.89 -35.03 -4.58
C VAL A 198 -32.11 -34.06 -5.73
N THR A 199 -32.23 -32.78 -5.42
CA THR A 199 -32.26 -31.72 -6.43
C THR A 199 -31.04 -30.83 -6.26
N VAL A 200 -30.30 -30.66 -7.35
CA VAL A 200 -29.25 -29.65 -7.47
C VAL A 200 -29.68 -28.67 -8.55
N THR A 201 -29.85 -27.42 -8.15
CA THR A 201 -30.04 -26.33 -9.09
C THR A 201 -28.71 -25.62 -9.22
N VAL A 202 -28.10 -25.75 -10.40
CA VAL A 202 -27.01 -24.85 -10.78
C VAL A 202 -27.69 -23.59 -11.29
N TYR A 203 -27.58 -22.55 -10.49
CA TYR A 203 -28.09 -21.25 -10.88
C TYR A 203 -27.27 -20.74 -12.06
N ASP A 204 -27.98 -20.12 -12.99
CA ASP A 204 -27.40 -19.41 -14.13
C ASP A 204 -27.00 -18.02 -13.64
N ASP A 205 -26.16 -17.95 -12.60
CA ASP A 205 -25.85 -16.74 -11.83
C ASP A 205 -24.50 -16.10 -12.21
N GLN A 206 -23.72 -16.77 -13.08
CA GLN A 206 -22.45 -16.26 -13.61
C GLN A 206 -22.53 -16.10 -15.13
N GLY A 207 -22.13 -14.92 -15.62
CA GLY A 207 -22.21 -14.51 -17.04
C GLY A 207 -21.14 -15.08 -17.96
N PHE A 208 -20.45 -16.13 -17.53
CA PHE A 208 -19.57 -16.91 -18.37
C PHE A 208 -20.18 -18.29 -18.58
N ASP A 209 -20.01 -18.83 -19.79
CA ASP A 209 -20.41 -20.21 -20.06
C ASP A 209 -19.86 -21.07 -18.95
N ARG A 210 -20.67 -22.02 -18.50
CA ARG A 210 -20.24 -22.95 -17.48
C ARG A 210 -20.31 -24.35 -18.03
N GLN A 211 -19.44 -25.16 -17.48
CA GLN A 211 -19.53 -26.58 -17.64
C GLN A 211 -19.97 -27.15 -16.29
N ILE A 212 -21.13 -27.78 -16.29
CA ILE A 212 -21.58 -28.57 -15.15
C ILE A 212 -21.04 -29.98 -15.38
N ILE A 213 -20.28 -30.46 -14.42
CA ILE A 213 -19.67 -31.77 -14.45
C ILE A 213 -20.31 -32.56 -13.31
N ILE A 214 -20.93 -33.67 -13.67
CA ILE A 214 -21.47 -34.66 -12.75
C ILE A 214 -20.51 -35.85 -12.80
N PRO A 215 -19.66 -36.03 -11.78
CA PRO A 215 -18.81 -37.19 -11.69
C PRO A 215 -19.64 -38.48 -11.51
N PRO A 216 -19.01 -39.66 -11.67
CA PRO A 216 -19.69 -40.95 -11.54
C PRO A 216 -20.54 -41.11 -10.28
N VAL A 217 -21.85 -41.27 -10.46
CA VAL A 217 -22.81 -41.71 -9.44
C VAL A 217 -23.02 -43.22 -9.62
N LEU A 218 -22.56 -44.00 -8.66
CA LEU A 218 -22.62 -45.47 -8.68
C LEU A 218 -23.85 -45.95 -7.92
N PHE A 219 -24.61 -46.88 -8.50
CA PHE A 219 -25.77 -47.47 -7.83
C PHE A 219 -25.93 -48.95 -8.16
N ARG A 220 -26.41 -49.73 -7.18
CA ARG A 220 -26.66 -51.17 -7.32
C ARG A 220 -27.69 -51.68 -6.32
N GLY A 221 -28.37 -52.76 -6.68
CA GLY A 221 -29.05 -53.65 -5.77
C GLY A 221 -28.15 -54.80 -5.30
N THR A 222 -28.79 -55.85 -4.80
CA THR A 222 -28.11 -57.01 -4.21
C THR A 222 -28.88 -58.27 -4.57
N LYS A 223 -28.15 -59.34 -4.91
CA LYS A 223 -28.71 -60.69 -5.05
C LYS A 223 -28.80 -61.33 -3.67
N HIS A 224 -29.97 -61.88 -3.36
CA HIS A 224 -30.26 -62.56 -2.11
C HIS A 224 -30.57 -64.04 -2.38
N GLN A 225 -30.26 -64.88 -1.40
CA GLN A 225 -30.53 -66.30 -1.45
C GLN A 225 -31.57 -66.63 -0.38
N ASN A 226 -32.63 -67.33 -0.76
CA ASN A 226 -33.61 -67.89 0.16
C ASN A 226 -33.48 -69.41 0.20
N PHE A 227 -33.61 -69.96 1.41
CA PHE A 227 -33.67 -71.38 1.66
C PHE A 227 -35.09 -71.74 2.13
N ASN A 228 -35.98 -72.04 1.18
CA ASN A 228 -37.35 -72.46 1.50
C ASN A 228 -37.43 -73.98 1.81
N SER A 229 -36.41 -74.76 1.43
CA SER A 229 -36.21 -76.17 1.78
C SER A 229 -34.75 -76.59 1.48
N PRO A 230 -34.22 -77.68 2.08
CA PRO A 230 -32.82 -78.09 1.93
C PRO A 230 -32.36 -78.29 0.47
N ASN A 231 -33.30 -78.62 -0.43
CA ASN A 231 -33.02 -78.96 -1.83
C ASN A 231 -33.61 -77.96 -2.84
N GLN A 232 -34.07 -76.78 -2.40
CA GLN A 232 -34.62 -75.77 -3.31
C GLN A 232 -34.06 -74.38 -2.99
N GLN A 233 -33.05 -73.99 -3.76
CA GLN A 233 -32.45 -72.65 -3.68
C GLN A 233 -33.25 -71.70 -4.55
N SER A 234 -33.78 -70.64 -3.95
CA SER A 234 -34.47 -69.57 -4.67
C SER A 234 -33.70 -68.27 -4.52
N TYR A 235 -33.59 -67.51 -5.59
CA TYR A 235 -32.93 -66.22 -5.59
C TYR A 235 -33.94 -65.11 -5.77
N TRP A 236 -33.64 -63.98 -5.15
CA TRP A 236 -34.35 -62.74 -5.43
C TRP A 236 -33.38 -61.57 -5.44
N TYR A 237 -33.82 -60.48 -6.05
CA TYR A 237 -32.96 -59.32 -6.27
C TYR A 237 -33.61 -58.09 -5.63
N SER A 238 -32.80 -57.32 -4.91
CA SER A 238 -33.09 -55.90 -4.77
C SER A 238 -32.75 -55.22 -6.09
N THR A 239 -33.56 -54.25 -6.49
CA THR A 239 -33.27 -53.36 -7.60
C THR A 239 -33.12 -51.95 -7.06
N CYS A 240 -32.00 -51.30 -7.37
CA CYS A 240 -31.80 -49.86 -7.18
C CYS A 240 -31.98 -49.18 -8.52
N LYS A 241 -32.78 -48.12 -8.57
CA LYS A 241 -33.11 -47.44 -9.82
C LYS A 241 -32.81 -45.97 -9.69
N LEU A 242 -31.98 -45.46 -10.59
CA LEU A 242 -31.65 -44.05 -10.68
C LEU A 242 -32.29 -43.46 -11.93
N GLN A 243 -33.07 -42.40 -11.73
CA GLN A 243 -33.60 -41.55 -12.77
C GLN A 243 -33.00 -40.16 -12.59
N VAL A 244 -32.45 -39.60 -13.66
CA VAL A 244 -31.91 -38.25 -13.69
C VAL A 244 -32.68 -37.44 -14.72
N LEU A 245 -33.24 -36.34 -14.25
CA LEU A 245 -33.92 -35.37 -15.09
C LEU A 245 -33.08 -34.10 -15.14
N LYS A 246 -32.90 -33.59 -16.36
CA LYS A 246 -32.42 -32.24 -16.61
C LYS A 246 -33.64 -31.40 -16.98
N ASN A 247 -34.01 -30.45 -16.13
CA ASN A 247 -35.13 -29.54 -16.36
C ASN A 247 -36.44 -30.28 -16.65
N GLY A 248 -36.71 -31.35 -15.90
CA GLY A 248 -37.91 -32.18 -16.05
C GLY A 248 -37.85 -33.15 -17.25
N VAL A 249 -36.84 -33.05 -18.12
CA VAL A 249 -36.61 -34.00 -19.21
C VAL A 249 -35.67 -35.09 -18.71
N GLU A 250 -36.09 -36.35 -18.86
CA GLU A 250 -35.29 -37.50 -18.50
C GLU A 250 -34.04 -37.60 -19.40
N ILE A 251 -32.87 -37.68 -18.78
CA ILE A 251 -31.58 -37.85 -19.46
C ILE A 251 -30.89 -39.16 -19.09
N PHE A 252 -31.39 -39.86 -18.06
CA PHE A 252 -30.91 -41.16 -17.65
C PHE A 252 -31.97 -41.87 -16.81
N HIS A 253 -32.20 -43.15 -17.05
CA HIS A 253 -33.22 -43.91 -16.32
C HIS A 253 -32.94 -45.39 -16.40
N GLU A 254 -32.19 -45.90 -15.44
CA GLU A 254 -31.73 -47.28 -15.48
C GLU A 254 -31.89 -47.97 -14.11
N PRO A 255 -32.37 -49.22 -14.09
CA PRO A 255 -32.32 -50.07 -12.92
C PRO A 255 -30.99 -50.84 -12.83
N ALA A 256 -30.59 -51.18 -11.62
CA ALA A 256 -29.46 -52.03 -11.29
C ALA A 256 -29.84 -53.08 -10.25
N THR A 257 -29.64 -54.35 -10.57
CA THR A 257 -29.77 -55.48 -9.64
C THR A 257 -28.42 -55.70 -8.93
N ASP A 258 -27.88 -56.91 -8.92
CA ASP A 258 -26.59 -57.26 -8.35
C ASP A 258 -25.36 -56.71 -9.10
N VAL A 259 -25.54 -56.21 -10.33
CA VAL A 259 -24.49 -55.56 -11.11
C VAL A 259 -24.59 -54.04 -10.98
N SER A 260 -23.49 -53.40 -10.57
CA SER A 260 -23.40 -51.94 -10.44
C SER A 260 -23.56 -51.22 -11.77
N ARG A 261 -24.25 -50.09 -11.74
CA ARG A 261 -24.34 -49.14 -12.86
C ARG A 261 -23.87 -47.76 -12.45
N VAL A 262 -23.58 -46.93 -13.44
CA VAL A 262 -23.00 -45.61 -13.28
C VAL A 262 -23.75 -44.57 -14.11
N PHE A 263 -23.90 -43.38 -13.54
CA PHE A 263 -24.27 -42.17 -14.27
C PHE A 263 -23.17 -41.13 -14.16
N SER A 264 -22.74 -40.55 -15.28
CA SER A 264 -21.78 -39.44 -15.35
C SER A 264 -22.17 -38.55 -16.51
N SER A 265 -21.95 -37.25 -16.39
CA SER A 265 -22.29 -36.32 -17.47
C SER A 265 -21.48 -35.04 -17.40
N VAL A 266 -21.09 -34.55 -18.58
CA VAL A 266 -20.65 -33.18 -18.77
C VAL A 266 -21.78 -32.45 -19.48
N ILE A 267 -22.38 -31.51 -18.76
CA ILE A 267 -23.48 -30.71 -19.25
C ILE A 267 -22.93 -29.34 -19.50
N ASP A 268 -22.85 -29.01 -20.78
CA ASP A 268 -22.70 -27.63 -21.17
C ASP A 268 -23.89 -26.84 -20.62
N MET A 269 -23.55 -25.82 -19.85
CA MET A 269 -24.46 -24.80 -19.42
C MET A 269 -23.99 -23.49 -20.04
N PRO A 270 -24.28 -23.27 -21.34
CA PRO A 270 -24.11 -21.96 -21.93
C PRO A 270 -24.83 -20.94 -21.05
N ALA A 271 -24.17 -19.83 -20.75
CA ALA A 271 -24.78 -18.81 -19.93
C ALA A 271 -26.08 -18.31 -20.62
N GLY A 272 -27.17 -18.15 -19.87
CA GLY A 272 -28.44 -17.59 -20.37
C GLY A 272 -29.44 -18.60 -20.95
N ARG A 273 -29.22 -19.91 -20.81
CA ARG A 273 -30.17 -20.95 -21.26
C ARG A 273 -31.14 -21.42 -20.17
N GLY A 274 -31.20 -20.67 -19.06
CA GLY A 274 -32.01 -20.99 -17.89
C GLY A 274 -31.23 -21.86 -16.92
N HIS A 275 -31.71 -21.89 -15.67
CA HIS A 275 -31.12 -22.74 -14.66
C HIS A 275 -31.11 -24.19 -15.11
N VAL A 276 -30.05 -24.88 -14.73
CA VAL A 276 -30.01 -26.32 -14.90
C VAL A 276 -30.39 -26.92 -13.56
N THR A 277 -31.62 -27.42 -13.50
CA THR A 277 -32.09 -28.24 -12.40
C THR A 277 -31.86 -29.70 -12.76
N LEU A 278 -31.01 -30.33 -11.95
CA LEU A 278 -30.74 -31.74 -12.00
C LEU A 278 -31.51 -32.39 -10.86
N THR A 279 -32.49 -33.19 -11.21
CA THR A 279 -33.30 -33.97 -10.27
C THR A 279 -32.87 -35.42 -10.37
N PHE A 280 -32.41 -35.97 -9.25
CA PHE A 280 -31.97 -37.35 -9.13
C PHE A 280 -32.96 -38.08 -8.24
N ASN A 281 -33.80 -38.90 -8.85
CA ASN A 281 -34.74 -39.76 -8.16
C ASN A 281 -34.11 -41.13 -8.00
N VAL A 282 -33.95 -41.56 -6.75
CA VAL A 282 -33.51 -42.92 -6.43
C VAL A 282 -34.68 -43.67 -5.81
N SER A 283 -34.88 -44.90 -6.28
CA SER A 283 -35.87 -45.81 -5.72
C SER A 283 -35.27 -47.21 -5.56
N SER A 284 -35.75 -47.92 -4.56
CA SER A 284 -35.31 -49.29 -4.27
C SER A 284 -36.52 -50.20 -4.15
N ALA A 285 -36.46 -51.38 -4.76
CA ALA A 285 -37.53 -52.37 -4.70
C ALA A 285 -36.94 -53.77 -4.47
N GLY A 286 -37.55 -54.54 -3.57
CA GLY A 286 -37.29 -55.97 -3.43
C GLY A 286 -38.38 -56.77 -4.13
N ALA A 287 -38.01 -57.92 -4.71
CA ALA A 287 -39.02 -58.84 -5.23
C ALA A 287 -39.99 -59.29 -4.12
N ASN A 288 -41.24 -59.58 -4.48
CA ASN A 288 -42.28 -60.06 -3.55
C ASN A 288 -42.53 -59.15 -2.34
N ASN A 289 -42.33 -57.83 -2.49
CA ASN A 289 -42.46 -56.83 -1.42
C ASN A 289 -41.48 -57.03 -0.24
N TRP A 290 -40.35 -57.71 -0.46
CA TRP A 290 -39.30 -57.80 0.55
C TRP A 290 -38.55 -56.49 0.71
N THR A 291 -38.09 -56.23 1.93
CA THR A 291 -37.28 -55.05 2.25
C THR A 291 -36.00 -55.05 1.41
N PRO A 292 -35.78 -54.06 0.53
CA PRO A 292 -34.64 -54.06 -0.34
C PRO A 292 -33.34 -53.71 0.39
N THR A 293 -32.25 -54.26 -0.11
CA THR A 293 -30.87 -53.85 0.22
C THR A 293 -30.23 -53.28 -1.04
N THR A 294 -29.98 -51.97 -1.07
CA THR A 294 -29.42 -51.24 -2.21
C THR A 294 -28.34 -50.27 -1.77
N TYR A 295 -27.53 -49.85 -2.73
CA TYR A 295 -26.46 -48.89 -2.55
C TYR A 295 -26.52 -47.82 -3.65
N ILE A 296 -26.24 -46.57 -3.27
CA ILE A 296 -25.96 -45.45 -4.15
C ILE A 296 -24.87 -44.58 -3.51
N SER A 297 -23.92 -44.09 -4.31
CA SER A 297 -22.91 -43.13 -3.87
C SER A 297 -23.51 -41.73 -3.72
N ASP A 298 -22.83 -40.85 -2.99
CA ASP A 298 -23.22 -39.44 -2.90
C ASP A 298 -23.11 -38.74 -4.26
N LEU A 299 -23.93 -37.69 -4.42
CA LEU A 299 -23.90 -36.83 -5.59
C LEU A 299 -22.85 -35.74 -5.41
N LEU A 300 -22.03 -35.53 -6.45
CA LEU A 300 -21.19 -34.35 -6.59
C LEU A 300 -21.59 -33.61 -7.88
N VAL A 301 -21.67 -32.28 -7.81
CA VAL A 301 -21.87 -31.41 -8.97
C VAL A 301 -20.83 -30.31 -8.93
N VAL A 302 -20.05 -30.23 -10.00
CA VAL A 302 -19.01 -29.21 -10.21
C VAL A 302 -19.48 -28.26 -11.29
N VAL A 303 -19.27 -26.96 -11.09
CA VAL A 303 -19.67 -25.91 -12.03
C VAL A 303 -18.46 -25.03 -12.26
N MET A 304 -17.94 -25.00 -13.48
CA MET A 304 -16.74 -24.22 -13.80
C MET A 304 -16.98 -23.27 -14.96
N LYS A 305 -16.24 -22.16 -15.02
CA LYS A 305 -16.14 -21.34 -16.23
C LYS A 305 -15.65 -22.17 -17.42
N LYS A 306 -16.40 -22.13 -18.51
CA LYS A 306 -16.11 -22.72 -19.81
C LYS A 306 -15.36 -21.69 -20.66
N SER A 307 -14.27 -22.12 -21.27
CA SER A 307 -13.30 -21.30 -22.01
C SER A 307 -12.72 -20.14 -21.21
N THR A 308 -11.81 -20.47 -20.30
CA THR A 308 -10.76 -19.54 -19.87
C THR A 308 -9.77 -19.33 -21.02
N ALA A 309 -9.82 -18.17 -21.67
CA ALA A 309 -8.79 -17.77 -22.63
C ALA A 309 -7.43 -17.73 -21.94
N GLY A 310 -6.37 -18.17 -22.65
CA GLY A 310 -5.00 -18.25 -22.12
C GLY A 310 -4.51 -19.67 -21.84
N ILE A 311 -5.33 -20.71 -22.07
CA ILE A 311 -4.93 -22.12 -21.94
C ILE A 311 -4.98 -22.79 -23.32
N SER A 312 -3.83 -23.26 -23.79
CA SER A 312 -3.71 -24.11 -25.00
C SER A 312 -3.94 -25.58 -24.61
N ILE A 313 -4.67 -26.34 -25.43
CA ILE A 313 -5.01 -27.76 -25.22
C ILE A 313 -4.71 -28.54 -26.51
N SER A 314 -4.10 -29.74 -26.42
CA SER A 314 -3.76 -30.63 -27.55
C SER A 314 -4.77 -31.74 -27.79
#